data_AF-A0A923N5X5-F1
#
_entry.id   AF-A0A923N5X5-F1
#
_cell.length_a   1.000
_cell.length_b   1.000
_cell.length_c   1.000
_cell.angle_alpha   90.00
_cell.angle_beta   90.00
_cell.angle_gamma   90.00
#
_symmetry.space_group_name_H-M   'P 1'
#
loop_
_entity.id
_entity.type
_entity.pdbx_description
1 polymer ?
#
loop_
_entity_poly.entity_id
_entity_poly.type
_entity_poly.pdbx_seq_one_letter_code
_entity_poly.pdbx_strand_id
1 'polypeptide(L)'
;MDSKIEELRKLAAEKGGRCLSSSYHGIRGKLRWKCAKGHEWEATPETVKLGYWCAPCNGVVRTTIQDLHAHAEKMGGRCLSLDYTNPKARYHWQCSDGHTWWASWSSIRYSGTWCPECGRRQAWIKRGKYTIETLQHFAHNKGGKCLSEEYMGFDKHHKWECASGHKWEANCNNIFSNKTWCPLCASGTGERICRTFFEQLLKSEFPKVRPKWLRSDRGYPMELDGYSKELGIAFEHQGTQHFVDRKHFKDDFFGTGKPSKFKAIQKRDALKAQLCEQRGILLIQVPSVLEVLGVENLKDFIRTELLRNHYPLPTGFDDTEVNPDMAYNFDKLAELKDLAVSRDGLLLSTEYFDTKRRYLWQCKAGHQWWAKADNVKQGKWCRTCAGLDRKTIGEMQRIASKRGGVCLSEAYGGSQSPLLWRCKEGHEWSAIPNNVLRGSWCPKCRDKKTGEKKRRYQLEDLVKFAQSKGGESLSKRYTITHAKYPWKCTKGHCFEMTFDKVMQGYWCPYCAGNAKKTLSDLQNAAQARGGRCLSPAYRNIKTKYEWECKYRHTWKATAESVLRGTWCPYCASSARS
;
A
#
# COMPACT_ATOMS: atom_id res chain seq x y z
N MET A 1 -62.63 21.87 7.29
CA MET A 1 -61.78 20.83 6.66
C MET A 1 -60.34 21.26 6.80
N ASP A 2 -59.50 20.45 7.44
CA ASP A 2 -58.16 20.84 7.92
C ASP A 2 -57.18 21.19 6.79
N SER A 3 -57.05 22.49 6.47
CA SER A 3 -56.11 23.02 5.46
C SER A 3 -54.67 22.51 5.62
N LYS A 4 -54.24 22.18 6.85
CA LYS A 4 -52.89 21.68 7.15
C LYS A 4 -52.62 20.25 6.71
N ILE A 5 -53.62 19.36 6.67
CA ILE A 5 -53.36 17.97 6.21
C ILE A 5 -53.20 17.92 4.68
N GLU A 6 -53.89 18.80 3.97
CA GLU A 6 -53.82 18.89 2.51
C GLU A 6 -52.46 19.43 2.05
N GLU A 7 -51.88 20.41 2.76
CA GLU A 7 -50.50 20.85 2.55
C GLU A 7 -49.48 19.72 2.71
N LEU A 8 -49.66 18.86 3.71
CA LEU A 8 -48.76 17.73 3.97
C LEU A 8 -48.91 16.61 2.93
N ARG A 9 -50.12 16.42 2.36
CA ARG A 9 -50.35 15.52 1.22
C ARG A 9 -49.63 16.04 -0.03
N LYS A 10 -49.67 17.34 -0.29
CA LYS A 10 -48.95 17.97 -1.41
C LYS A 10 -47.43 17.84 -1.24
N LEU A 11 -46.91 18.11 -0.04
CA LEU A 11 -45.49 17.89 0.29
C LEU A 11 -45.07 16.43 0.09
N ALA A 12 -45.95 15.48 0.44
CA ALA A 12 -45.68 14.07 0.21
C ALA A 12 -45.60 13.73 -1.29
N ALA A 13 -46.50 14.30 -2.09
CA ALA A 13 -46.54 14.12 -3.54
C ALA A 13 -45.27 14.70 -4.22
N GLU A 14 -44.81 15.88 -3.79
CA GLU A 14 -43.57 16.50 -4.29
C GLU A 14 -42.33 15.62 -4.03
N LYS A 15 -42.30 14.89 -2.90
CA LYS A 15 -41.23 13.94 -2.56
C LYS A 15 -41.42 12.54 -3.17
N GLY A 16 -42.39 12.39 -4.08
CA GLY A 16 -42.69 11.12 -4.75
C GLY A 16 -43.32 10.09 -3.81
N GLY A 17 -44.24 10.50 -2.93
CA GLY A 17 -45.00 9.58 -2.08
C GLY A 17 -46.35 10.14 -1.66
N ARG A 18 -46.94 9.60 -0.59
CA ARG A 18 -48.31 9.92 -0.13
C ARG A 18 -48.37 9.96 1.39
N CYS A 19 -49.16 10.89 1.94
CA CYS A 19 -49.55 10.89 3.35
C CYS A 19 -50.86 10.09 3.49
N LEU A 20 -50.85 9.04 4.31
CA LEU A 20 -51.97 8.11 4.52
C LEU A 20 -52.89 8.51 5.68
N SER A 21 -52.51 9.51 6.48
CA SER A 21 -53.33 9.99 7.59
C SER A 21 -54.54 10.81 7.09
N SER A 22 -55.66 10.70 7.82
CA SER A 22 -56.93 11.39 7.52
C SER A 22 -57.13 12.68 8.33
N SER A 23 -56.44 12.85 9.46
CA SER A 23 -56.53 14.04 10.32
C SER A 23 -55.16 14.52 10.84
N TYR A 24 -55.04 15.84 11.06
CA TYR A 24 -53.80 16.49 11.51
C TYR A 24 -53.86 16.81 13.00
N HIS A 25 -53.03 16.15 13.80
CA HIS A 25 -53.00 16.30 15.26
C HIS A 25 -51.83 17.19 15.77
N GLY A 26 -51.47 18.23 15.02
CA GLY A 26 -50.40 19.16 15.39
C GLY A 26 -48.99 18.74 14.96
N ILE A 27 -47.99 19.59 15.25
CA ILE A 27 -46.61 19.48 14.75
C ILE A 27 -45.88 18.25 15.31
N ARG A 28 -46.22 17.83 16.54
CA ARG A 28 -45.67 16.64 17.20
C ARG A 28 -46.50 15.37 16.98
N GLY A 29 -47.67 15.48 16.35
CA GLY A 29 -48.49 14.33 15.99
C GLY A 29 -47.82 13.51 14.89
N LYS A 30 -47.70 12.19 15.09
CA LYS A 30 -47.17 11.29 14.06
C LYS A 30 -48.21 11.11 12.96
N LEU A 31 -47.78 11.22 11.71
CA LEU A 31 -48.58 10.89 10.53
C LEU A 31 -47.98 9.66 9.84
N ARG A 32 -48.83 8.90 9.12
CA ARG A 32 -48.40 7.76 8.31
C ARG A 32 -48.06 8.23 6.89
N TRP A 33 -46.90 7.81 6.39
CA TRP A 33 -46.35 8.20 5.10
C TRP A 33 -46.00 6.97 4.27
N LYS A 34 -46.07 7.08 2.95
CA LYS A 34 -45.71 6.03 1.98
C LYS A 34 -44.84 6.60 0.87
N CYS A 35 -43.69 6.01 0.56
CA CYS A 35 -42.82 6.47 -0.55
C CYS A 35 -43.16 5.78 -1.88
N ALA A 36 -42.59 6.26 -3.00
CA ALA A 36 -42.75 5.66 -4.34
C ALA A 36 -42.39 4.17 -4.41
N LYS A 37 -41.44 3.70 -3.57
CA LYS A 37 -41.05 2.28 -3.51
C LYS A 37 -41.98 1.43 -2.63
N GLY A 38 -43.06 2.00 -2.09
CA GLY A 38 -44.06 1.28 -1.31
C GLY A 38 -43.78 1.16 0.19
N HIS A 39 -42.68 1.71 0.71
CA HIS A 39 -42.38 1.67 2.15
C HIS A 39 -43.30 2.59 2.93
N GLU A 40 -43.85 2.08 4.04
CA GLU A 40 -44.73 2.82 4.96
C GLU A 40 -44.02 3.07 6.30
N TRP A 41 -44.14 4.29 6.84
CA TRP A 41 -43.56 4.64 8.15
C TRP A 41 -44.35 5.76 8.85
N GLU A 42 -44.13 5.90 10.16
CA GLU A 42 -44.67 6.99 10.97
C GLU A 42 -43.60 8.05 11.24
N ALA A 43 -43.94 9.32 10.97
CA ALA A 43 -43.05 10.45 11.22
C ALA A 43 -43.87 11.72 11.50
N THR A 44 -43.29 12.67 12.21
CA THR A 44 -43.94 13.97 12.44
C THR A 44 -43.78 14.87 11.22
N PRO A 45 -44.75 15.77 10.97
CA PRO A 45 -44.69 16.74 9.88
C PRO A 45 -43.37 17.55 9.82
N GLU A 46 -42.80 17.90 10.97
CA GLU A 46 -41.54 18.64 11.09
C GLU A 46 -40.34 17.84 10.56
N THR A 47 -40.22 16.56 10.92
CA THR A 47 -39.11 15.70 10.47
C THR A 47 -39.11 15.53 8.95
N VAL A 48 -40.30 15.43 8.34
CA VAL A 48 -40.48 15.34 6.89
C VAL A 48 -40.14 16.67 6.20
N LYS A 49 -40.51 17.82 6.78
CA LYS A 49 -40.14 19.15 6.29
C LYS A 49 -38.63 19.41 6.36
N LEU A 50 -37.95 18.91 7.39
CA LEU A 50 -36.49 18.99 7.56
C LEU A 50 -35.70 18.07 6.61
N GLY A 51 -36.37 17.26 5.77
CA GLY A 51 -35.75 16.47 4.72
C GLY A 51 -35.59 14.97 5.03
N TYR A 52 -35.99 14.51 6.22
CA TYR A 52 -35.98 13.09 6.55
C TYR A 52 -37.22 12.41 5.96
N TRP A 53 -37.02 11.74 4.82
CA TRP A 53 -38.09 11.08 4.07
C TRP A 53 -38.19 9.59 4.42
N CYS A 54 -37.51 8.72 3.68
CA CYS A 54 -37.62 7.27 3.82
C CYS A 54 -36.26 6.67 4.20
N ALA A 55 -36.15 6.11 5.42
CA ALA A 55 -34.90 5.52 5.93
C ALA A 55 -34.36 4.35 5.06
N PRO A 56 -35.20 3.43 4.56
CA PRO A 56 -34.76 2.43 3.58
C PRO A 56 -34.22 3.05 2.27
N CYS A 57 -34.84 4.12 1.76
CA CYS A 57 -34.37 4.79 0.55
C CYS A 57 -33.10 5.64 0.77
N ASN A 58 -32.86 6.08 2.01
CA ASN A 58 -31.69 6.86 2.42
C ASN A 58 -30.50 5.98 2.88
N GLY A 59 -30.53 4.67 2.64
CA GLY A 59 -29.38 3.79 2.85
C GLY A 59 -29.15 3.35 4.30
N VAL A 60 -30.12 3.50 5.20
CA VAL A 60 -30.04 2.91 6.55
C VAL A 60 -30.56 1.47 6.48
N VAL A 61 -29.66 0.54 6.12
CA VAL A 61 -29.94 -0.90 6.19
C VAL A 61 -30.07 -1.29 7.66
N ARG A 62 -31.23 -1.84 8.06
CA ARG A 62 -31.41 -2.40 9.41
C ARG A 62 -30.58 -3.68 9.53
N THR A 63 -29.71 -3.73 10.54
CA THR A 63 -29.01 -4.96 10.91
C THR A 63 -30.03 -6.06 11.23
N THR A 64 -29.79 -7.25 10.71
CA THR A 64 -30.60 -8.46 10.88
C THR A 64 -29.87 -9.49 11.75
N ILE A 65 -30.57 -10.53 12.20
CA ILE A 65 -29.91 -11.64 12.93
C ILE A 65 -28.90 -12.39 12.06
N GLN A 66 -29.15 -12.44 10.74
CA GLN A 66 -28.21 -13.03 9.77
C GLN A 66 -26.88 -12.26 9.74
N ASP A 67 -26.89 -10.94 9.94
CA ASP A 67 -25.65 -10.15 10.05
C ASP A 67 -24.84 -10.52 11.30
N LEU A 68 -25.52 -10.88 12.40
CA LEU A 68 -24.86 -11.36 13.62
C LEU A 68 -24.27 -12.75 13.41
N HIS A 69 -24.98 -13.67 12.74
CA HIS A 69 -24.48 -15.00 12.38
C HIS A 69 -23.25 -14.90 11.47
N ALA A 70 -23.33 -14.13 10.39
CA ALA A 70 -22.22 -13.92 9.46
C ALA A 70 -21.00 -13.28 10.15
N HIS A 71 -21.21 -12.36 11.09
CA HIS A 71 -20.12 -11.78 11.87
C HIS A 71 -19.48 -12.80 12.82
N ALA A 72 -20.28 -13.66 13.45
CA ALA A 72 -19.76 -14.72 14.31
C ALA A 72 -18.89 -15.70 13.52
N GLU A 73 -19.34 -16.14 12.34
CA GLU A 73 -18.57 -17.03 11.47
C GLU A 73 -17.24 -16.41 11.06
N LYS A 74 -17.26 -15.12 10.67
CA LYS A 74 -16.04 -14.38 10.33
C LYS A 74 -15.04 -14.32 11.48
N MET A 75 -15.52 -14.28 12.72
CA MET A 75 -14.69 -14.27 13.94
C MET A 75 -14.34 -15.68 14.44
N GLY A 76 -14.65 -16.73 13.66
CA GLY A 76 -14.36 -18.12 14.00
C GLY A 76 -15.26 -18.65 15.11
N GLY A 77 -16.53 -18.30 15.11
CA GLY A 77 -17.51 -18.73 16.11
C GLY A 77 -18.94 -18.73 15.57
N ARG A 78 -19.93 -18.83 16.46
CA ARG A 78 -21.35 -18.78 16.10
C ARG A 78 -22.17 -17.94 17.07
N CYS A 79 -23.20 -17.26 16.56
CA CYS A 79 -24.23 -16.64 17.38
C CYS A 79 -25.34 -17.67 17.60
N LEU A 80 -25.63 -17.97 18.86
CA LEU A 80 -26.63 -18.94 19.29
C LEU A 80 -28.02 -18.30 19.46
N SER A 81 -28.12 -16.97 19.38
CA SER A 81 -29.41 -16.28 19.39
C SER A 81 -30.11 -16.39 18.05
N LEU A 82 -31.44 -16.52 18.10
CA LEU A 82 -32.30 -16.74 16.92
C LEU A 82 -32.95 -15.46 16.41
N ASP A 83 -33.04 -14.41 17.24
CA ASP A 83 -33.72 -13.17 16.91
C ASP A 83 -32.84 -11.94 17.15
N TYR A 84 -33.01 -10.92 16.31
CA TYR A 84 -32.39 -9.61 16.48
C TYR A 84 -33.43 -8.58 16.90
N THR A 85 -33.18 -7.91 18.02
CA THR A 85 -34.09 -6.87 18.53
C THR A 85 -33.50 -5.48 18.29
N ASN A 86 -32.35 -5.20 18.89
CA ASN A 86 -31.66 -3.92 18.78
C ASN A 86 -30.15 -4.08 19.07
N PRO A 87 -29.30 -3.11 18.72
CA PRO A 87 -27.85 -3.27 18.84
C PRO A 87 -27.32 -3.30 20.28
N LYS A 88 -28.11 -2.84 21.27
CA LYS A 88 -27.76 -2.82 22.68
C LYS A 88 -28.22 -4.08 23.45
N ALA A 89 -29.18 -4.83 22.91
CA ALA A 89 -29.61 -6.10 23.47
C ALA A 89 -28.47 -7.12 23.50
N ARG A 90 -28.51 -8.06 24.46
CA ARG A 90 -27.48 -9.09 24.63
C ARG A 90 -27.85 -10.33 23.82
N TYR A 91 -26.88 -10.83 23.08
CA TYR A 91 -26.97 -12.03 22.28
C TYR A 91 -25.98 -13.06 22.81
N HIS A 92 -26.27 -14.34 22.57
CA HIS A 92 -25.48 -15.46 23.02
C HIS A 92 -24.49 -15.86 21.92
N TRP A 93 -23.20 -15.91 22.26
CA TRP A 93 -22.10 -16.13 21.31
C TRP A 93 -21.29 -17.33 21.75
N GLN A 94 -20.64 -18.00 20.79
CA GLN A 94 -19.71 -19.08 21.01
C GLN A 94 -18.47 -18.91 20.12
N CYS A 95 -17.26 -19.16 20.63
CA CYS A 95 -16.01 -19.13 19.86
C CYS A 95 -15.56 -20.53 19.39
N SER A 96 -14.52 -20.59 18.56
CA SER A 96 -13.88 -21.82 18.09
C SER A 96 -13.43 -22.76 19.21
N ASP A 97 -12.95 -22.21 20.33
CA ASP A 97 -12.51 -22.97 21.50
C ASP A 97 -13.69 -23.51 22.35
N GLY A 98 -14.93 -23.28 21.92
CA GLY A 98 -16.14 -23.77 22.59
C GLY A 98 -16.72 -22.86 23.69
N HIS A 99 -15.99 -21.82 24.14
CA HIS A 99 -16.48 -20.90 25.18
C HIS A 99 -17.74 -20.16 24.72
N THR A 100 -18.71 -20.01 25.62
CA THR A 100 -19.98 -19.31 25.37
C THR A 100 -20.12 -18.08 26.26
N TRP A 101 -20.68 -16.98 25.74
CA TRP A 101 -20.89 -15.76 26.51
C TRP A 101 -22.03 -14.89 25.98
N TRP A 102 -22.55 -14.00 26.84
CA TRP A 102 -23.61 -13.06 26.49
C TRP A 102 -23.06 -11.65 26.30
N ALA A 103 -23.17 -11.09 25.09
CA ALA A 103 -22.69 -9.75 24.76
C ALA A 103 -23.61 -9.03 23.77
N SER A 104 -23.62 -7.70 23.79
CA SER A 104 -24.40 -6.92 22.83
C SER A 104 -23.72 -6.80 21.48
N TRP A 105 -24.52 -6.62 20.42
CA TRP A 105 -24.01 -6.44 19.06
C TRP A 105 -23.09 -5.22 18.95
N SER A 106 -23.43 -4.10 19.59
CA SER A 106 -22.55 -2.93 19.67
C SER A 106 -21.21 -3.26 20.33
N SER A 107 -21.21 -4.04 21.41
CA SER A 107 -19.97 -4.40 22.09
C SER A 107 -19.10 -5.28 21.20
N ILE A 108 -19.67 -6.30 20.56
CA ILE A 108 -18.94 -7.19 19.65
C ILE A 108 -18.33 -6.41 18.49
N ARG A 109 -19.08 -5.46 17.92
CA ARG A 109 -18.63 -4.68 16.77
C ARG A 109 -17.54 -3.66 17.07
N TYR A 110 -17.55 -3.05 18.26
CA TYR A 110 -16.70 -1.89 18.57
C TYR A 110 -15.64 -2.13 19.66
N SER A 111 -15.78 -3.13 20.52
CA SER A 111 -14.85 -3.34 21.66
C SER A 111 -13.49 -3.93 21.27
N GLY A 112 -13.35 -4.45 20.05
CA GLY A 112 -12.11 -5.09 19.57
C GLY A 112 -11.77 -6.42 20.25
N THR A 113 -12.60 -6.91 21.17
CA THR A 113 -12.43 -8.19 21.87
C THR A 113 -13.58 -9.13 21.53
N TRP A 114 -13.26 -10.27 20.90
CA TRP A 114 -14.26 -11.25 20.46
C TRP A 114 -14.75 -12.11 21.62
N CYS A 115 -13.89 -13.00 22.13
CA CYS A 115 -14.20 -13.87 23.27
C CYS A 115 -13.49 -13.35 24.53
N PRO A 116 -14.20 -13.15 25.66
CA PRO A 116 -13.61 -12.67 26.89
C PRO A 116 -12.62 -13.66 27.51
N GLU A 117 -12.82 -14.97 27.34
CA GLU A 117 -11.88 -15.98 27.84
C GLU A 117 -10.63 -16.05 26.99
N CYS A 118 -10.75 -16.11 25.66
CA CYS A 118 -9.60 -16.06 24.76
C CYS A 118 -8.85 -14.72 24.87
N GLY A 119 -9.59 -13.60 25.03
CA GLY A 119 -9.02 -12.28 25.26
C GLY A 119 -8.27 -12.16 26.58
N ARG A 120 -8.81 -12.73 27.68
CA ARG A 120 -8.07 -12.88 28.94
C ARG A 120 -6.85 -13.76 28.72
N ARG A 121 -6.98 -14.97 28.15
CA ARG A 121 -5.86 -15.86 27.85
C ARG A 121 -4.73 -15.15 27.08
N GLN A 122 -5.06 -14.36 26.05
CA GLN A 122 -4.10 -13.54 25.32
C GLN A 122 -3.48 -12.40 26.16
N ALA A 123 -4.26 -11.76 27.03
CA ALA A 123 -3.73 -10.78 27.98
C ALA A 123 -2.83 -11.42 29.05
N TRP A 124 -3.09 -12.67 29.46
CA TRP A 124 -2.27 -13.46 30.37
C TRP A 124 -0.95 -13.93 29.73
N ILE A 125 -0.99 -14.29 28.44
CA ILE A 125 0.21 -14.53 27.61
C ILE A 125 1.07 -13.25 27.54
N LYS A 126 0.44 -12.08 27.30
CA LYS A 126 1.13 -10.77 27.35
C LYS A 126 1.72 -10.43 28.72
N ARG A 127 1.23 -11.04 29.80
CA ARG A 127 1.70 -10.84 31.19
C ARG A 127 2.70 -11.93 31.65
N GLY A 128 3.13 -12.84 30.78
CA GLY A 128 4.31 -13.68 31.01
C GLY A 128 4.11 -14.96 31.83
N LYS A 129 2.89 -15.52 31.95
CA LYS A 129 2.68 -16.86 32.52
C LYS A 129 2.42 -17.88 31.41
N TYR A 130 3.43 -18.69 31.09
CA TYR A 130 3.35 -19.80 30.14
C TYR A 130 3.13 -21.12 30.89
N THR A 131 2.31 -22.00 30.34
CA THR A 131 2.08 -23.38 30.84
C THR A 131 2.28 -24.39 29.70
N ILE A 132 2.35 -25.68 30.00
CA ILE A 132 2.61 -26.68 28.95
C ILE A 132 1.47 -26.73 27.91
N GLU A 133 0.23 -26.51 28.35
CA GLU A 133 -0.94 -26.44 27.47
C GLU A 133 -0.82 -25.27 26.49
N THR A 134 -0.23 -24.14 26.92
CA THR A 134 0.00 -23.00 26.03
C THR A 134 1.03 -23.29 24.94
N LEU A 135 2.08 -24.06 25.27
CA LEU A 135 3.10 -24.49 24.30
C LEU A 135 2.51 -25.50 23.30
N GLN A 136 1.74 -26.48 23.79
CA GLN A 136 1.07 -27.48 22.96
C GLN A 136 0.05 -26.84 22.00
N HIS A 137 -0.77 -25.91 22.49
CA HIS A 137 -1.73 -25.19 21.65
C HIS A 137 -1.03 -24.32 20.60
N PHE A 138 0.08 -23.65 20.95
CA PHE A 138 0.87 -22.90 19.97
C PHE A 138 1.44 -23.80 18.88
N ALA A 139 2.00 -24.95 19.26
CA ALA A 139 2.53 -25.91 18.32
C ALA A 139 1.44 -26.40 17.37
N HIS A 140 0.27 -26.75 17.89
CA HIS A 140 -0.88 -27.18 17.11
C HIS A 140 -1.30 -26.12 16.08
N ASN A 141 -1.39 -24.85 16.48
CA ASN A 141 -1.71 -23.74 15.57
C ASN A 141 -0.64 -23.50 14.49
N LYS A 142 0.58 -24.02 14.69
CA LYS A 142 1.67 -24.01 13.70
C LYS A 142 1.76 -25.31 12.88
N GLY A 143 0.77 -26.19 13.00
CA GLY A 143 0.75 -27.50 12.33
C GLY A 143 1.72 -28.51 12.96
N GLY A 144 2.23 -28.26 14.15
CA GLY A 144 3.19 -29.11 14.85
C GLY A 144 2.72 -29.57 16.23
N LYS A 145 3.63 -30.16 17.02
CA LYS A 145 3.38 -30.63 18.38
C LYS A 145 4.48 -30.15 19.33
N CYS A 146 4.12 -29.86 20.58
CA CYS A 146 5.10 -29.77 21.66
C CYS A 146 5.16 -31.14 22.32
N LEU A 147 6.33 -31.77 22.29
CA LEU A 147 6.58 -33.11 22.83
C LEU A 147 7.00 -33.09 24.31
N SER A 148 7.17 -31.90 24.90
CA SER A 148 7.42 -31.77 26.33
C SER A 148 6.13 -32.03 27.13
N GLU A 149 6.27 -32.75 28.24
CA GLU A 149 5.17 -33.06 29.16
C GLU A 149 4.98 -31.98 30.23
N GLU A 150 6.03 -31.24 30.56
CA GLU A 150 6.01 -30.19 31.58
C GLU A 150 6.65 -28.88 31.10
N TYR A 151 6.18 -27.77 31.68
CA TYR A 151 6.75 -26.46 31.43
C TYR A 151 7.94 -26.20 32.36
N MET A 152 9.15 -26.33 31.82
CA MET A 152 10.40 -26.15 32.57
C MET A 152 10.85 -24.69 32.76
N GLY A 153 10.11 -23.70 32.25
CA GLY A 153 10.51 -22.28 32.30
C GLY A 153 10.85 -21.67 30.94
N PHE A 154 10.83 -20.34 30.82
CA PHE A 154 10.86 -19.64 29.53
C PHE A 154 12.23 -19.71 28.80
N ASP A 155 13.30 -19.85 29.57
CA ASP A 155 14.69 -19.97 29.12
C ASP A 155 15.09 -21.43 28.83
N LYS A 156 14.34 -22.40 29.35
CA LYS A 156 14.62 -23.84 29.19
C LYS A 156 14.17 -24.34 27.83
N HIS A 157 14.84 -25.38 27.36
CA HIS A 157 14.55 -26.02 26.08
C HIS A 157 13.36 -26.96 26.24
N HIS A 158 12.42 -26.86 25.30
CA HIS A 158 11.31 -27.80 25.14
C HIS A 158 11.49 -28.55 23.82
N LYS A 159 10.88 -29.74 23.75
CA LYS A 159 10.91 -30.58 22.55
C LYS A 159 9.72 -30.22 21.65
N TRP A 160 10.00 -30.03 20.37
CA TRP A 160 9.02 -29.61 19.37
C TRP A 160 9.07 -30.53 18.14
N GLU A 161 7.93 -30.66 17.48
CA GLU A 161 7.74 -31.38 16.22
C GLU A 161 6.97 -30.48 15.24
N CYS A 162 7.33 -30.43 13.95
CA CYS A 162 6.58 -29.67 12.95
C CYS A 162 5.66 -30.56 12.11
N ALA A 163 4.86 -29.97 11.23
CA ALA A 163 3.97 -30.70 10.32
C ALA A 163 4.69 -31.75 9.47
N SER A 164 5.94 -31.48 9.10
CA SER A 164 6.80 -32.39 8.34
C SER A 164 7.46 -33.48 9.21
N GLY A 165 7.14 -33.58 10.50
CA GLY A 165 7.69 -34.59 11.42
C GLY A 165 9.08 -34.29 11.99
N HIS A 166 9.71 -33.17 11.63
CA HIS A 166 11.02 -32.79 12.16
C HIS A 166 10.96 -32.50 13.66
N LYS A 167 11.83 -33.14 14.45
CA LYS A 167 11.94 -32.96 15.89
C LYS A 167 13.14 -32.08 16.24
N TRP A 168 12.97 -31.10 17.14
CA TRP A 168 14.06 -30.26 17.62
C TRP A 168 13.84 -29.75 19.05
N GLU A 169 14.91 -29.24 19.66
CA GLU A 169 14.87 -28.61 20.97
C GLU A 169 15.08 -27.09 20.86
N ALA A 170 14.19 -26.31 21.48
CA ALA A 170 14.29 -24.85 21.52
C ALA A 170 13.57 -24.31 22.75
N ASN A 171 14.08 -23.19 23.28
CA ASN A 171 13.41 -22.50 24.37
C ASN A 171 12.26 -21.60 23.89
N CYS A 172 11.37 -21.27 24.83
CA CYS A 172 10.21 -20.42 24.56
C CYS A 172 10.62 -19.03 24.04
N ASN A 173 11.75 -18.47 24.50
CA ASN A 173 12.22 -17.19 23.99
C ASN A 173 12.48 -17.19 22.48
N ASN A 174 13.11 -18.25 21.95
CA ASN A 174 13.34 -18.38 20.52
C ASN A 174 12.03 -18.51 19.74
N ILE A 175 11.12 -19.35 20.26
CA ILE A 175 9.84 -19.65 19.59
C ILE A 175 8.89 -18.44 19.58
N PHE A 176 8.72 -17.78 20.72
CA PHE A 176 7.72 -16.71 20.88
C PHE A 176 8.29 -15.31 20.62
N SER A 177 9.48 -15.00 21.15
CA SER A 177 10.08 -13.66 21.03
C SER A 177 10.79 -13.50 19.69
N ASN A 178 11.67 -14.44 19.33
CA ASN A 178 12.44 -14.39 18.08
C ASN A 178 11.63 -14.92 16.87
N LYS A 179 10.41 -15.45 17.12
CA LYS A 179 9.48 -15.95 16.11
C LYS A 179 10.10 -17.04 15.22
N THR A 180 11.01 -17.85 15.76
CA THR A 180 11.57 -19.00 15.05
C THR A 180 10.71 -20.24 15.29
N TRP A 181 10.73 -21.20 14.35
CA TRP A 181 9.97 -22.45 14.48
C TRP A 181 10.89 -23.64 14.25
N CYS A 182 10.66 -24.43 13.19
CA CYS A 182 11.52 -25.54 12.85
C CYS A 182 12.79 -25.06 12.11
N PRO A 183 14.00 -25.30 12.64
CA PRO A 183 15.25 -24.90 11.99
C PRO A 183 15.49 -25.66 10.69
N LEU A 184 15.00 -26.90 10.60
CA LEU A 184 15.07 -27.73 9.39
C LEU A 184 14.11 -27.23 8.31
N CYS A 185 12.91 -26.74 8.66
CA CYS A 185 12.04 -26.09 7.67
C CYS A 185 12.55 -24.69 7.25
N ALA A 186 13.28 -24.02 8.14
CA ALA A 186 13.85 -22.70 7.90
C ALA A 186 15.14 -22.73 7.06
N SER A 187 15.80 -23.89 6.93
CA SER A 187 16.97 -24.05 6.08
C SER A 187 16.62 -23.92 4.59
N GLY A 188 17.64 -23.64 3.78
CA GLY A 188 17.47 -23.49 2.33
C GLY A 188 16.93 -24.79 1.72
N THR A 189 16.05 -24.67 0.72
CA THR A 189 15.42 -25.82 0.05
C THR A 189 16.46 -26.83 -0.45
N GLY A 190 17.62 -26.37 -0.94
CA GLY A 190 18.73 -27.26 -1.33
C GLY A 190 19.33 -28.06 -0.18
N GLU A 191 19.55 -27.44 0.99
CA GLU A 191 20.05 -28.12 2.20
C GLU A 191 19.08 -29.22 2.66
N ARG A 192 17.77 -28.96 2.59
CA ARG A 192 16.74 -29.96 2.93
C ARG A 192 16.75 -31.13 1.94
N ILE A 193 16.81 -30.84 0.64
CA ILE A 193 16.86 -31.88 -0.40
C ILE A 193 18.10 -32.76 -0.20
N CYS A 194 19.27 -32.16 0.01
CA CYS A 194 20.49 -32.92 0.34
C CYS A 194 20.27 -33.84 1.53
N ARG A 195 19.78 -33.29 2.66
CA ARG A 195 19.54 -34.06 3.88
C ARG A 195 18.62 -35.25 3.63
N THR A 196 17.48 -35.02 2.98
CA THR A 196 16.49 -36.05 2.66
C THR A 196 17.08 -37.17 1.79
N PHE A 197 17.93 -36.82 0.81
CA PHE A 197 18.62 -37.82 -0.01
C PHE A 197 19.63 -38.62 0.81
N PHE A 198 20.48 -37.97 1.60
CA PHE A 198 21.46 -38.66 2.44
C PHE A 198 20.80 -39.59 3.46
N GLU A 199 19.73 -39.14 4.13
CA GLU A 199 19.01 -39.94 5.13
C GLU A 199 18.28 -41.15 4.52
N GLN A 200 17.62 -40.99 3.37
CA GLN A 200 16.93 -42.11 2.70
C GLN A 200 17.89 -43.11 2.07
N LEU A 201 18.96 -42.64 1.41
CA LEU A 201 19.93 -43.51 0.74
C LEU A 201 20.83 -44.26 1.71
N LEU A 202 21.26 -43.60 2.79
CA LEU A 202 22.20 -44.17 3.75
C LEU A 202 21.54 -44.74 5.00
N LYS A 203 20.21 -44.58 5.14
CA LYS A 203 19.40 -45.12 6.26
C LYS A 203 19.96 -44.72 7.63
N SER A 204 20.53 -43.52 7.74
CA SER A 204 21.11 -42.96 8.96
C SER A 204 20.72 -41.48 9.06
N GLU A 205 20.66 -40.94 10.28
CA GLU A 205 20.29 -39.54 10.52
C GLU A 205 21.45 -38.59 10.18
N PHE A 206 21.15 -37.46 9.54
CA PHE A 206 22.14 -36.43 9.22
C PHE A 206 21.77 -35.09 9.86
N PRO A 207 21.84 -34.93 11.19
CA PRO A 207 21.49 -33.68 11.86
C PRO A 207 22.46 -32.54 11.50
N LYS A 208 21.94 -31.30 11.51
CA LYS A 208 22.76 -30.08 11.38
C LYS A 208 23.45 -29.84 12.71
N VAL A 209 24.78 -29.80 12.73
CA VAL A 209 25.56 -29.76 13.98
C VAL A 209 26.69 -28.74 13.93
N ARG A 210 27.07 -28.26 15.11
CA ARG A 210 28.27 -27.43 15.35
C ARG A 210 29.23 -28.16 16.29
N PRO A 211 30.02 -29.12 15.77
CA PRO A 211 30.88 -29.94 16.63
C PRO A 211 31.91 -29.08 17.37
N LYS A 212 32.20 -29.41 18.64
CA LYS A 212 33.13 -28.63 19.48
C LYS A 212 34.54 -28.50 18.87
N TRP A 213 34.94 -29.49 18.07
CA TRP A 213 36.22 -29.57 17.37
C TRP A 213 36.27 -28.74 16.09
N LEU A 214 35.13 -28.39 15.50
CA LEU A 214 35.07 -27.66 14.24
C LEU A 214 35.08 -26.15 14.52
N ARG A 215 36.28 -25.56 14.53
CA ARG A 215 36.51 -24.14 14.84
C ARG A 215 37.32 -23.45 13.76
N SER A 216 36.97 -22.20 13.49
CA SER A 216 37.73 -21.33 12.58
C SER A 216 39.10 -20.96 13.15
N ASP A 217 39.98 -20.41 12.31
CA ASP A 217 41.27 -19.81 12.70
C ASP A 217 41.16 -18.82 13.89
N ARG A 218 39.98 -18.21 14.09
CA ARG A 218 39.71 -17.23 15.16
C ARG A 218 38.95 -17.83 16.36
N GLY A 219 38.84 -19.15 16.44
CA GLY A 219 38.19 -19.87 17.55
C GLY A 219 36.66 -19.94 17.49
N TYR A 220 36.01 -19.27 16.53
CA TYR A 220 34.54 -19.35 16.37
C TYR A 220 34.10 -20.75 15.92
N PRO A 221 33.02 -21.32 16.49
CA PRO A 221 32.47 -22.60 16.08
C PRO A 221 31.92 -22.53 14.65
N MET A 222 32.18 -23.56 13.84
CA MET A 222 31.61 -23.70 12.51
C MET A 222 30.58 -24.83 12.49
N GLU A 223 29.74 -24.85 11.45
CA GLU A 223 28.65 -25.81 11.30
C GLU A 223 28.85 -26.72 10.09
N LEU A 224 28.26 -27.91 10.15
CA LEU A 224 28.07 -28.84 9.04
C LEU A 224 26.58 -28.94 8.76
N ASP A 225 26.20 -28.92 7.48
CA ASP A 225 24.78 -28.97 7.09
C ASP A 225 24.13 -30.31 7.45
N GLY A 226 24.84 -31.41 7.30
CA GLY A 226 24.47 -32.70 7.87
C GLY A 226 25.68 -33.53 8.23
N TYR A 227 25.62 -34.24 9.36
CA TYR A 227 26.69 -35.12 9.82
C TYR A 227 26.12 -36.37 10.49
N SER A 228 26.40 -37.54 9.93
CA SER A 228 26.17 -38.82 10.59
C SER A 228 27.46 -39.27 11.30
N LYS A 229 27.40 -39.32 12.62
CA LYS A 229 28.51 -39.80 13.46
C LYS A 229 28.76 -41.30 13.27
N GLU A 230 27.70 -42.07 13.03
CA GLU A 230 27.76 -43.53 12.85
C GLU A 230 28.49 -43.91 11.57
N LEU A 231 28.18 -43.20 10.47
CA LEU A 231 28.77 -43.48 9.17
C LEU A 231 30.11 -42.77 8.94
N GLY A 232 30.43 -41.75 9.75
CA GLY A 232 31.59 -40.91 9.54
C GLY A 232 31.47 -40.02 8.30
N ILE A 233 30.24 -39.69 7.88
CA ILE A 233 29.97 -38.90 6.67
C ILE A 233 29.35 -37.56 7.06
N ALA A 234 29.85 -36.48 6.46
CA ALA A 234 29.27 -35.15 6.52
C ALA A 234 28.97 -34.63 5.10
N PHE A 235 27.99 -33.74 4.98
CA PHE A 235 27.79 -32.98 3.75
C PHE A 235 27.67 -31.47 4.01
N GLU A 236 28.02 -30.68 3.00
CA GLU A 236 27.83 -29.22 2.98
C GLU A 236 27.16 -28.83 1.65
N HIS A 237 26.04 -28.12 1.72
CA HIS A 237 25.33 -27.64 0.53
C HIS A 237 25.83 -26.25 0.12
N GLN A 238 26.37 -26.15 -1.08
CA GLN A 238 26.97 -24.91 -1.58
C GLN A 238 25.88 -23.97 -2.13
N GLY A 239 25.69 -22.82 -1.48
CA GLY A 239 24.78 -21.78 -1.94
C GLY A 239 25.27 -21.06 -3.20
N THR A 240 24.35 -20.38 -3.89
CA THR A 240 24.58 -19.65 -5.16
C THR A 240 25.63 -18.53 -5.07
N GLN A 241 26.03 -18.15 -3.85
CA GLN A 241 27.08 -17.18 -3.58
C GLN A 241 28.50 -17.69 -3.90
N HIS A 242 28.66 -19.00 -4.15
CA HIS A 242 29.93 -19.60 -4.61
C HIS A 242 30.19 -19.44 -6.11
N PHE A 243 29.14 -19.22 -6.90
CA PHE A 243 29.24 -19.29 -8.38
C PHE A 243 29.09 -17.93 -9.07
N VAL A 244 28.71 -16.87 -8.35
CA VAL A 244 28.38 -15.59 -8.99
C VAL A 244 28.88 -14.38 -8.20
N ASP A 245 29.91 -13.73 -8.73
CA ASP A 245 30.26 -12.35 -8.39
C ASP A 245 29.22 -11.40 -9.00
N ARG A 246 28.03 -11.34 -8.40
CA ARG A 246 26.97 -10.40 -8.82
C ARG A 246 26.73 -9.37 -7.73
N LYS A 247 27.37 -8.21 -7.96
CA LYS A 247 27.12 -6.86 -7.42
C LYS A 247 28.03 -6.41 -6.27
N HIS A 248 29.31 -6.20 -6.55
CA HIS A 248 30.08 -5.07 -5.98
C HIS A 248 31.04 -4.49 -7.04
N PHE A 249 30.50 -4.05 -8.18
CA PHE A 249 31.19 -3.12 -9.08
C PHE A 249 30.68 -1.70 -8.83
N LYS A 250 30.71 -1.27 -7.57
CA LYS A 250 30.78 0.15 -7.19
C LYS A 250 31.53 0.23 -5.87
N ASP A 251 32.60 1.02 -5.92
CA ASP A 251 33.32 1.64 -4.81
C ASP A 251 34.44 0.82 -4.16
N ASP A 252 35.62 0.83 -4.81
CA ASP A 252 36.90 0.94 -4.13
C ASP A 252 37.72 2.06 -4.82
N PHE A 253 37.29 3.31 -4.60
CA PHE A 253 38.08 4.53 -4.91
C PHE A 253 38.91 4.97 -3.68
N PHE A 254 38.75 4.32 -2.52
CA PHE A 254 39.57 4.54 -1.33
C PHE A 254 40.02 3.19 -0.79
N GLY A 255 41.25 2.79 -1.17
CA GLY A 255 41.84 1.50 -0.85
C GLY A 255 41.86 1.19 0.65
N THR A 256 40.88 0.42 1.10
CA THR A 256 41.00 -0.35 2.34
C THR A 256 41.15 -1.82 1.94
N GLY A 257 42.36 -2.35 2.03
CA GLY A 257 42.74 -3.71 1.62
C GLY A 257 42.07 -4.82 2.43
N LYS A 258 40.74 -4.90 2.44
CA LYS A 258 40.00 -6.05 2.97
C LYS A 258 39.90 -7.11 1.87
N PRO A 259 40.31 -8.37 2.12
CA PRO A 259 40.16 -9.43 1.14
C PRO A 259 38.68 -9.60 0.76
N SER A 260 38.42 -9.80 -0.53
CA SER A 260 37.06 -9.98 -1.03
C SER A 260 36.35 -11.12 -0.26
N LYS A 261 35.07 -10.93 0.06
CA LYS A 261 34.24 -11.91 0.81
C LYS A 261 34.35 -13.33 0.23
N PHE A 262 34.60 -13.44 -1.07
CA PHE A 262 34.80 -14.70 -1.81
C PHE A 262 36.05 -15.48 -1.36
N LYS A 263 37.22 -14.83 -1.23
CA LYS A 263 38.47 -15.49 -0.79
C LYS A 263 38.36 -16.00 0.66
N ALA A 264 37.62 -15.28 1.50
CA ALA A 264 37.41 -15.69 2.89
C ALA A 264 36.49 -16.92 3.02
N ILE A 265 35.53 -17.10 2.11
CA ILE A 265 34.65 -18.28 2.06
C ILE A 265 35.45 -19.51 1.63
N GLN A 266 36.21 -19.43 0.52
CA GLN A 266 37.05 -20.53 0.05
C GLN A 266 38.05 -21.02 1.09
N LYS A 267 38.68 -20.09 1.83
CA LYS A 267 39.62 -20.44 2.91
C LYS A 267 38.92 -21.20 4.04
N ARG A 268 37.67 -20.84 4.34
CA ARG A 268 36.87 -21.49 5.39
C ARG A 268 36.45 -22.90 4.98
N ASP A 269 36.08 -23.11 3.71
CA ASP A 269 35.68 -24.43 3.22
C ASP A 269 36.86 -25.38 3.15
N ALA A 270 38.03 -24.90 2.72
CA ALA A 270 39.28 -25.66 2.75
C ALA A 270 39.64 -26.08 4.19
N LEU A 271 39.51 -25.17 5.16
CA LEU A 271 39.75 -25.49 6.58
C LEU A 271 38.74 -26.52 7.11
N LYS A 272 37.45 -26.42 6.73
CA LYS A 272 36.45 -27.42 7.10
C LYS A 272 36.81 -28.80 6.56
N ALA A 273 37.19 -28.88 5.28
CA ALA A 273 37.58 -30.13 4.64
C ALA A 273 38.78 -30.77 5.35
N GLN A 274 39.83 -29.98 5.62
CA GLN A 274 41.02 -30.44 6.33
C GLN A 274 40.70 -30.95 7.75
N LEU A 275 39.87 -30.25 8.51
CA LEU A 275 39.50 -30.67 9.87
C LEU A 275 38.65 -31.94 9.89
N CYS A 276 37.83 -32.17 8.85
CA CYS A 276 37.08 -33.41 8.70
C CYS A 276 38.01 -34.56 8.34
N GLU A 277 38.94 -34.37 7.40
CA GLU A 277 39.92 -35.36 6.97
C GLU A 277 40.82 -35.82 8.13
N GLN A 278 41.31 -34.89 8.96
CA GLN A 278 42.10 -35.20 10.16
C GLN A 278 41.39 -36.11 11.17
N ARG A 279 40.06 -36.21 11.08
CA ARG A 279 39.24 -37.04 11.96
C ARG A 279 38.64 -38.26 11.26
N GLY A 280 39.06 -38.53 10.02
CA GLY A 280 38.51 -39.61 9.21
C GLY A 280 37.03 -39.41 8.86
N ILE A 281 36.57 -38.15 8.79
CA ILE A 281 35.19 -37.81 8.39
C ILE A 281 35.19 -37.49 6.89
N LEU A 282 34.43 -38.24 6.11
CA LEU A 282 34.22 -37.98 4.69
C LEU A 282 33.28 -36.77 4.52
N LEU A 283 33.80 -35.64 4.05
CA LEU A 283 33.01 -34.44 3.77
C LEU A 283 32.66 -34.36 2.28
N ILE A 284 31.38 -34.53 1.95
CA ILE A 284 30.85 -34.40 0.59
C ILE A 284 30.35 -32.96 0.38
N GLN A 285 31.01 -32.23 -0.52
CA GLN A 285 30.61 -30.88 -0.90
C GLN A 285 29.60 -30.95 -2.04
N VAL A 286 28.31 -30.74 -1.74
CA VAL A 286 27.24 -30.82 -2.74
C VAL A 286 27.08 -29.46 -3.42
N PRO A 287 27.23 -29.36 -4.75
CA PRO A 287 26.93 -28.15 -5.50
C PRO A 287 25.48 -27.71 -5.30
N SER A 288 25.12 -26.51 -5.78
CA SER A 288 23.74 -26.03 -5.70
C SER A 288 22.79 -26.98 -6.44
N VAL A 289 22.12 -27.87 -5.68
CA VAL A 289 21.16 -28.86 -6.22
C VAL A 289 20.14 -28.21 -7.15
N LEU A 290 19.64 -27.03 -6.78
CA LEU A 290 18.56 -26.37 -7.48
C LEU A 290 18.98 -25.57 -8.71
N GLU A 291 20.27 -25.24 -8.87
CA GLU A 291 20.76 -24.37 -9.95
C GLU A 291 21.83 -25.01 -10.84
N VAL A 292 22.59 -25.97 -10.31
CA VAL A 292 23.74 -26.58 -10.98
C VAL A 292 23.51 -28.06 -11.23
N LEU A 293 23.12 -28.82 -10.20
CA LEU A 293 23.09 -30.28 -10.29
C LEU A 293 21.76 -30.81 -10.85
N GLY A 294 20.62 -30.23 -10.48
CA GLY A 294 19.31 -30.88 -10.64
C GLY A 294 19.04 -31.85 -9.48
N VAL A 295 17.76 -32.00 -9.11
CA VAL A 295 17.36 -32.91 -8.01
C VAL A 295 17.46 -34.36 -8.47
N GLU A 296 17.13 -34.60 -9.73
CA GLU A 296 17.20 -35.88 -10.43
C GLU A 296 18.61 -36.47 -10.44
N ASN A 297 19.65 -35.63 -10.55
CA ASN A 297 21.05 -36.08 -10.63
C ASN A 297 21.73 -36.20 -9.26
N LEU A 298 21.03 -35.86 -8.16
CA LEU A 298 21.64 -35.84 -6.82
C LEU A 298 21.97 -37.25 -6.31
N LYS A 299 21.15 -38.26 -6.62
CA LYS A 299 21.43 -39.67 -6.25
C LYS A 299 22.73 -40.16 -6.89
N ASP A 300 22.89 -39.92 -8.19
CA ASP A 300 24.09 -40.31 -8.94
C ASP A 300 25.34 -39.56 -8.48
N PHE A 301 25.19 -38.28 -8.11
CA PHE A 301 26.28 -37.50 -7.51
C PHE A 301 26.74 -38.10 -6.18
N ILE A 302 25.81 -38.38 -5.26
CA ILE A 302 26.14 -39.00 -3.96
C ILE A 302 26.83 -40.35 -4.16
N ARG A 303 26.30 -41.17 -5.07
CA ARG A 303 26.90 -42.47 -5.43
C ARG A 303 28.35 -42.31 -5.89
N THR A 304 28.59 -41.38 -6.81
CA THR A 304 29.90 -41.12 -7.40
C THR A 304 30.90 -40.66 -6.34
N GLU A 305 30.49 -39.76 -5.43
CA GLU A 305 31.35 -39.26 -4.36
C GLU A 305 31.67 -40.33 -3.32
N LEU A 306 30.72 -41.21 -2.96
CA LEU A 306 30.98 -42.32 -2.04
C LEU A 306 31.98 -43.32 -2.63
N LEU A 307 31.78 -43.72 -3.89
CA LEU A 307 32.68 -44.66 -4.59
C LEU A 307 34.08 -44.07 -4.80
N ARG A 308 34.17 -42.77 -5.15
CA ARG A 308 35.47 -42.07 -5.31
C ARG A 308 36.29 -42.08 -4.02
N ASN A 309 35.63 -42.06 -2.86
CA ASN A 309 36.27 -42.09 -1.55
C ASN A 309 36.35 -43.52 -0.97
N HIS A 310 36.19 -44.55 -1.80
CA HIS A 310 36.24 -45.96 -1.40
C HIS A 310 35.27 -46.34 -0.28
N TYR A 311 34.14 -45.66 -0.17
CA TYR A 311 33.10 -45.97 0.80
C TYR A 311 32.13 -47.03 0.24
N PRO A 312 31.90 -48.17 0.93
CA PRO A 312 31.01 -49.21 0.44
C PRO A 312 29.55 -48.74 0.44
N LEU A 313 28.83 -48.97 -0.66
CA LEU A 313 27.42 -48.61 -0.76
C LEU A 313 26.55 -49.53 0.11
N PRO A 314 25.56 -48.99 0.86
CA PRO A 314 24.59 -49.81 1.60
C PRO A 314 23.80 -50.77 0.71
N THR A 315 23.39 -51.90 1.26
CA THR A 315 22.53 -52.87 0.56
C THR A 315 21.20 -52.22 0.16
N GLY A 316 20.86 -52.29 -1.13
CA GLY A 316 19.65 -51.68 -1.71
C GLY A 316 19.76 -50.18 -2.01
N PHE A 317 20.97 -49.61 -2.03
CA PHE A 317 21.18 -48.19 -2.38
C PHE A 317 20.62 -47.85 -3.78
N ASP A 318 20.90 -48.69 -4.77
CA ASP A 318 20.46 -48.47 -6.14
C ASP A 318 18.94 -48.66 -6.29
N ASP A 319 18.35 -49.58 -5.53
CA ASP A 319 16.90 -49.87 -5.55
C ASP A 319 16.07 -48.87 -4.71
N THR A 320 16.71 -48.02 -3.91
CA THR A 320 16.00 -47.04 -3.08
C THR A 320 15.48 -45.89 -3.95
N GLU A 321 14.17 -45.82 -4.12
CA GLU A 321 13.49 -44.63 -4.66
C GLU A 321 13.43 -43.54 -3.59
N VAL A 322 14.18 -42.46 -3.80
CA VAL A 322 14.16 -41.31 -2.89
C VAL A 322 12.93 -40.47 -3.20
N ASN A 323 12.11 -40.19 -2.19
CA ASN A 323 11.01 -39.25 -2.31
C ASN A 323 11.48 -37.83 -1.93
N PRO A 324 11.69 -36.92 -2.90
CA PRO A 324 12.12 -35.54 -2.64
C PRO A 324 11.01 -34.69 -2.05
N ASP A 325 9.75 -35.13 -2.12
CA ASP A 325 8.60 -34.36 -1.64
C ASP A 325 8.60 -34.19 -0.13
N MET A 326 9.20 -35.12 0.61
CA MET A 326 9.46 -34.96 2.04
C MET A 326 10.40 -33.79 2.34
N ALA A 327 11.24 -33.40 1.38
CA ALA A 327 12.09 -32.22 1.50
C ALA A 327 11.33 -30.92 1.19
N TYR A 328 10.12 -30.96 0.61
CA TYR A 328 9.32 -29.77 0.29
C TYR A 328 8.30 -29.46 1.40
N ASN A 329 8.05 -28.17 1.63
CA ASN A 329 7.07 -27.75 2.63
C ASN A 329 5.66 -27.85 2.00
N PHE A 330 4.98 -28.98 2.21
CA PHE A 330 3.63 -29.24 1.70
C PHE A 330 2.62 -28.15 2.11
N ASP A 331 2.73 -27.59 3.31
CA ASP A 331 1.83 -26.53 3.80
C ASP A 331 1.90 -25.28 2.92
N LYS A 332 3.09 -24.95 2.39
CA LYS A 332 3.29 -23.78 1.54
C LYS A 332 2.65 -23.94 0.16
N LEU A 333 2.68 -25.13 -0.42
CA LEU A 333 2.04 -25.39 -1.70
C LEU A 333 0.51 -25.31 -1.57
N ALA A 334 -0.04 -25.90 -0.50
CA ALA A 334 -1.46 -25.79 -0.17
C ALA A 334 -1.88 -24.32 0.01
N GLU A 335 -1.10 -23.52 0.75
CA GLU A 335 -1.34 -22.08 0.91
C GLU A 335 -1.40 -21.33 -0.44
N LEU A 336 -0.53 -21.67 -1.40
CA LEU A 336 -0.55 -21.04 -2.73
C LEU A 336 -1.74 -21.49 -3.58
N LYS A 337 -2.17 -22.75 -3.45
CA LYS A 337 -3.38 -23.27 -4.10
C LYS A 337 -4.62 -22.55 -3.57
N ASP A 338 -4.76 -22.44 -2.25
CA ASP A 338 -5.84 -21.69 -1.61
C ASP A 338 -5.83 -20.22 -2.02
N LEU A 339 -4.63 -19.63 -2.13
CA LEU A 339 -4.47 -18.25 -2.60
C LEU A 339 -4.92 -18.07 -4.05
N ALA A 340 -4.70 -19.06 -4.92
CA ALA A 340 -5.19 -19.04 -6.29
C ALA A 340 -6.71 -19.17 -6.34
N VAL A 341 -7.28 -20.10 -5.57
CA VAL A 341 -8.73 -20.32 -5.46
C VAL A 341 -9.44 -19.08 -4.93
N SER A 342 -8.87 -18.41 -3.92
CA SER A 342 -9.41 -17.15 -3.36
C SER A 342 -9.50 -16.00 -4.38
N ARG A 343 -8.82 -16.13 -5.54
CA ARG A 343 -8.82 -15.15 -6.63
C ARG A 343 -9.48 -15.67 -7.91
N ASP A 344 -10.39 -16.64 -7.77
CA ASP A 344 -11.05 -17.32 -8.88
C ASP A 344 -10.04 -17.83 -9.93
N GLY A 345 -8.98 -18.47 -9.48
CA GLY A 345 -7.97 -19.03 -10.37
C GLY A 345 -7.34 -20.30 -9.84
N LEU A 346 -6.35 -20.78 -10.58
CA LEU A 346 -5.69 -22.05 -10.33
C LEU A 346 -4.17 -21.84 -10.28
N LEU A 347 -3.53 -22.57 -9.38
CA LEU A 347 -2.09 -22.79 -9.42
C LEU A 347 -1.85 -24.06 -10.23
N LEU A 348 -1.25 -23.93 -11.40
CA LEU A 348 -0.94 -25.07 -12.28
C LEU A 348 0.38 -25.75 -11.91
N SER A 349 1.27 -25.06 -11.20
CA SER A 349 2.47 -25.68 -10.67
C SER A 349 2.11 -26.74 -9.61
N THR A 350 2.63 -27.95 -9.81
CA THR A 350 2.45 -29.10 -8.92
C THR A 350 3.44 -29.15 -7.78
N GLU A 351 4.53 -28.36 -7.86
CA GLU A 351 5.66 -28.41 -6.92
C GLU A 351 5.93 -27.03 -6.29
N TYR A 352 6.29 -27.01 -5.00
CA TYR A 352 6.71 -25.80 -4.28
C TYR A 352 8.18 -25.89 -3.88
N PHE A 353 8.99 -25.00 -4.43
CA PHE A 353 10.43 -24.92 -4.14
C PHE A 353 10.73 -23.85 -3.08
N ASP A 354 10.46 -22.59 -3.40
CA ASP A 354 10.71 -21.42 -2.56
C ASP A 354 9.86 -20.20 -2.97
N THR A 355 9.94 -19.08 -2.26
CA THR A 355 9.16 -17.88 -2.62
C THR A 355 9.73 -17.09 -3.80
N LYS A 356 10.98 -17.39 -4.20
CA LYS A 356 11.76 -16.64 -5.19
C LYS A 356 11.54 -17.15 -6.62
N ARG A 357 11.21 -18.44 -6.80
CA ARG A 357 10.88 -19.07 -8.08
C ARG A 357 9.53 -18.60 -8.60
N ARG A 358 9.34 -18.75 -9.91
CA ARG A 358 8.10 -18.40 -10.60
C ARG A 358 7.26 -19.67 -10.69
N TYR A 359 6.00 -19.54 -10.31
CA TYR A 359 4.99 -20.58 -10.45
C TYR A 359 4.05 -20.21 -11.59
N LEU A 360 3.43 -21.22 -12.20
CA LEU A 360 2.46 -21.06 -13.26
C LEU A 360 1.07 -20.89 -12.63
N TRP A 361 0.45 -19.74 -12.90
CA TRP A 361 -0.87 -19.37 -12.41
C TRP A 361 -1.83 -19.27 -13.58
N GLN A 362 -3.12 -19.50 -13.32
CA GLN A 362 -4.20 -19.31 -14.26
C GLN A 362 -5.32 -18.50 -13.60
N CYS A 363 -5.89 -17.52 -14.31
CA CYS A 363 -7.06 -16.78 -13.82
C CYS A 363 -8.35 -17.36 -14.37
N LYS A 364 -9.49 -16.91 -13.84
CA LYS A 364 -10.84 -17.24 -14.31
C LYS A 364 -11.04 -17.14 -15.82
N ALA A 365 -10.42 -16.15 -16.46
CA ALA A 365 -10.51 -15.92 -17.90
C ALA A 365 -9.61 -16.86 -18.73
N GLY A 366 -8.93 -17.81 -18.08
CA GLY A 366 -8.06 -18.80 -18.74
C GLY A 366 -6.63 -18.33 -19.01
N HIS A 367 -6.30 -17.06 -18.77
CA HIS A 367 -4.93 -16.55 -18.99
C HIS A 367 -3.94 -17.21 -18.04
N GLN A 368 -2.85 -17.75 -18.59
CA GLN A 368 -1.79 -18.39 -17.83
C GLN A 368 -0.54 -17.49 -17.77
N TRP A 369 0.12 -17.40 -16.61
CA TRP A 369 1.35 -16.63 -16.48
C TRP A 369 2.29 -17.14 -15.39
N TRP A 370 3.58 -16.89 -15.59
CA TRP A 370 4.62 -17.20 -14.62
C TRP A 370 4.84 -16.05 -13.64
N ALA A 371 4.58 -16.25 -12.35
CA ALA A 371 4.79 -15.26 -11.31
C ALA A 371 5.35 -15.86 -10.01
N LYS A 372 6.15 -15.06 -9.30
CA LYS A 372 6.62 -15.42 -7.96
C LYS A 372 5.47 -15.43 -6.96
N ALA A 373 5.50 -16.37 -6.02
CA ALA A 373 4.52 -16.45 -4.93
C ALA A 373 4.38 -15.11 -4.18
N ASP A 374 5.50 -14.44 -3.87
CA ASP A 374 5.48 -13.15 -3.16
C ASP A 374 4.74 -12.05 -3.90
N ASN A 375 4.82 -11.99 -5.23
CA ASN A 375 4.09 -10.99 -6.03
C ASN A 375 2.59 -11.23 -5.96
N VAL A 376 2.17 -12.49 -5.98
CA VAL A 376 0.76 -12.89 -5.87
C VAL A 376 0.23 -12.61 -4.47
N LYS A 377 1.01 -12.91 -3.43
CA LYS A 377 0.68 -12.57 -2.03
C LYS A 377 0.52 -11.05 -1.83
N GLN A 378 1.34 -10.25 -2.50
CA GLN A 378 1.24 -8.78 -2.52
C GLN A 378 0.08 -8.23 -3.37
N GLY A 379 -0.76 -9.09 -3.96
CA GLY A 379 -1.95 -8.71 -4.70
C GLY A 379 -1.78 -8.51 -6.21
N LYS A 380 -0.58 -8.78 -6.78
CA LYS A 380 -0.39 -8.75 -8.24
C LYS A 380 -0.91 -10.04 -8.86
N TRP A 381 -1.89 -9.93 -9.75
CA TRP A 381 -2.56 -11.07 -10.39
C TRP A 381 -2.39 -11.05 -11.92
N CYS A 382 -3.40 -11.46 -12.67
CA CYS A 382 -3.42 -11.50 -14.12
C CYS A 382 -3.29 -10.10 -14.74
N ARG A 383 -2.21 -9.89 -15.52
CA ARG A 383 -1.92 -8.61 -16.20
C ARG A 383 -2.90 -8.31 -17.33
N THR A 384 -3.34 -9.34 -18.05
CA THR A 384 -4.31 -9.24 -19.14
C THR A 384 -5.66 -8.75 -18.62
N CYS A 385 -6.18 -9.39 -17.57
CA CYS A 385 -7.43 -8.96 -16.91
C CYS A 385 -7.32 -7.56 -16.30
N ALA A 386 -6.14 -7.17 -15.83
CA ALA A 386 -5.88 -5.83 -15.31
C ALA A 386 -5.64 -4.77 -16.40
N GLY A 387 -5.65 -5.13 -17.69
CA GLY A 387 -5.36 -4.22 -18.80
C GLY A 387 -3.92 -3.69 -18.82
N LEU A 388 -3.00 -4.42 -18.17
CA LEU A 388 -1.58 -4.06 -18.02
C LEU A 388 -0.67 -4.74 -19.06
N ASP A 389 -1.25 -5.43 -20.03
CA ASP A 389 -0.49 -6.04 -21.11
C ASP A 389 0.18 -4.98 -21.99
N ARG A 390 1.32 -5.38 -22.56
CA ARG A 390 2.05 -4.51 -23.47
C ARG A 390 1.19 -4.33 -24.71
N LYS A 391 0.80 -3.08 -24.95
CA LYS A 391 0.16 -2.67 -26.19
C LYS A 391 1.01 -3.09 -27.39
N THR A 392 0.37 -3.42 -28.50
CA THR A 392 1.08 -3.89 -29.71
C THR A 392 1.25 -2.76 -30.71
N ILE A 393 2.13 -2.96 -31.69
CA ILE A 393 2.27 -2.01 -32.80
C ILE A 393 0.97 -1.88 -33.61
N GLY A 394 0.23 -2.98 -33.77
CA GLY A 394 -1.07 -2.99 -34.44
C GLY A 394 -2.12 -2.12 -33.74
N GLU A 395 -2.10 -2.05 -32.41
CA GLU A 395 -2.95 -1.10 -31.67
C GLU A 395 -2.57 0.36 -31.95
N MET A 396 -1.27 0.67 -32.02
CA MET A 396 -0.80 2.02 -32.32
C MET A 396 -1.17 2.46 -33.74
N GLN A 397 -1.05 1.55 -34.71
CA GLN A 397 -1.46 1.77 -36.09
C GLN A 397 -2.97 2.03 -36.18
N ARG A 398 -3.80 1.25 -35.49
CA ARG A 398 -5.26 1.45 -35.44
C ARG A 398 -5.65 2.80 -34.83
N ILE A 399 -4.94 3.24 -33.79
CA ILE A 399 -5.13 4.57 -33.19
C ILE A 399 -4.79 5.67 -34.19
N ALA A 400 -3.72 5.50 -34.97
CA ALA A 400 -3.35 6.47 -35.97
C ALA A 400 -4.42 6.59 -37.06
N SER A 401 -4.91 5.47 -37.58
CA SER A 401 -5.99 5.44 -38.59
C SER A 401 -7.27 6.11 -38.09
N LYS A 402 -7.68 5.85 -36.84
CA LYS A 402 -8.84 6.52 -36.22
C LYS A 402 -8.70 8.03 -36.13
N ARG A 403 -7.47 8.56 -36.08
CA ARG A 403 -7.18 10.00 -36.04
C ARG A 403 -6.86 10.59 -37.42
N GLY A 404 -7.15 9.85 -38.48
CA GLY A 404 -6.91 10.26 -39.86
C GLY A 404 -5.41 10.36 -40.20
N GLY A 405 -4.56 9.55 -39.56
CA GLY A 405 -3.14 9.47 -39.88
C GLY A 405 -2.65 8.03 -39.91
N VAL A 406 -1.33 7.86 -39.95
CA VAL A 406 -0.66 6.55 -39.96
C VAL A 406 0.51 6.52 -38.97
N CYS A 407 0.73 5.37 -38.36
CA CYS A 407 1.94 5.09 -37.58
C CYS A 407 2.92 4.41 -38.53
N LEU A 408 4.07 5.04 -38.79
CA LEU A 408 5.10 4.58 -39.72
C LEU A 408 6.06 3.58 -39.08
N SER A 409 6.07 3.46 -37.76
CA SER A 409 6.89 2.47 -37.06
C SER A 409 6.37 1.05 -37.22
N GLU A 410 7.27 0.11 -37.42
CA GLU A 410 6.99 -1.33 -37.57
C GLU A 410 7.08 -2.11 -36.24
N ALA A 411 7.78 -1.55 -35.24
CA ALA A 411 7.98 -2.19 -33.94
C ALA A 411 7.54 -1.30 -32.77
N TYR A 412 7.00 -1.92 -31.72
CA TYR A 412 6.62 -1.24 -30.47
C TYR A 412 7.59 -1.59 -29.34
N GLY A 413 8.56 -0.71 -29.08
CA GLY A 413 9.54 -0.86 -28.00
C GLY A 413 8.99 -0.62 -26.59
N GLY A 414 7.76 -0.12 -26.46
CA GLY A 414 7.11 0.19 -25.19
C GLY A 414 6.48 1.57 -25.14
N SER A 415 5.83 1.90 -24.03
CA SER A 415 5.07 3.16 -23.89
C SER A 415 5.92 4.42 -23.81
N GLN A 416 7.25 4.26 -23.66
CA GLN A 416 8.25 5.33 -23.60
C GLN A 416 9.16 5.38 -24.83
N SER A 417 9.07 4.38 -25.72
CA SER A 417 9.86 4.34 -26.94
C SER A 417 9.16 5.19 -28.01
N PRO A 418 9.81 6.22 -28.58
CA PRO A 418 9.20 7.05 -29.60
C PRO A 418 8.79 6.22 -30.82
N LEU A 419 7.62 6.53 -31.38
CA LEU A 419 7.18 6.04 -32.69
C LEU A 419 7.10 7.20 -33.66
N LEU A 420 7.18 6.88 -34.95
CA LEU A 420 7.04 7.82 -36.05
C LEU A 420 5.57 7.83 -36.53
N TRP A 421 5.00 9.03 -36.65
CA TRP A 421 3.60 9.25 -37.00
C TRP A 421 3.48 10.21 -38.18
N ARG A 422 2.45 10.05 -38.99
CA ARG A 422 2.07 10.97 -40.07
C ARG A 422 0.58 11.32 -39.96
N CYS A 423 0.20 12.58 -40.11
CA CYS A 423 -1.22 13.00 -40.06
C CYS A 423 -1.83 13.11 -41.46
N LYS A 424 -3.13 13.38 -41.53
CA LYS A 424 -3.88 13.59 -42.78
C LYS A 424 -3.27 14.66 -43.69
N GLU A 425 -2.71 15.71 -43.09
CA GLU A 425 -2.06 16.82 -43.79
C GLU A 425 -0.62 16.48 -44.24
N GLY A 426 -0.17 15.24 -44.07
CA GLY A 426 1.16 14.77 -44.50
C GLY A 426 2.32 15.11 -43.55
N HIS A 427 2.07 15.78 -42.42
CA HIS A 427 3.15 16.08 -41.47
C HIS A 427 3.64 14.84 -40.75
N GLU A 428 4.94 14.64 -40.74
CA GLU A 428 5.62 13.58 -39.99
C GLU A 428 6.20 14.11 -38.68
N TRP A 429 6.09 13.33 -37.60
CA TRP A 429 6.71 13.65 -36.33
C TRP A 429 7.00 12.41 -35.49
N SER A 430 8.02 12.51 -34.64
CA SER A 430 8.33 11.51 -33.62
C SER A 430 7.60 11.86 -32.33
N ALA A 431 6.90 10.87 -31.75
CA ALA A 431 6.24 11.03 -30.46
C ALA A 431 6.15 9.71 -29.71
N ILE A 432 6.27 9.81 -28.39
CA ILE A 432 6.07 8.70 -27.48
C ILE A 432 4.57 8.30 -27.46
N PRO A 433 4.24 7.00 -27.59
CA PRO A 433 2.87 6.48 -27.64
C PRO A 433 1.96 6.96 -26.51
N ASN A 434 2.49 7.09 -25.29
CA ASN A 434 1.70 7.54 -24.15
C ASN A 434 1.15 8.96 -24.33
N ASN A 435 1.89 9.87 -24.97
CA ASN A 435 1.42 11.22 -25.25
C ASN A 435 0.29 11.21 -26.30
N VAL A 436 0.43 10.33 -27.30
CA VAL A 436 -0.59 10.12 -28.32
C VAL A 436 -1.87 9.58 -27.69
N LEU A 437 -1.76 8.54 -26.86
CA LEU A 437 -2.88 7.95 -26.11
C LEU A 437 -3.59 8.97 -25.22
N ARG A 438 -2.86 9.89 -24.60
CA ARG A 438 -3.42 10.99 -23.77
C ARG A 438 -4.11 12.10 -24.57
N GLY A 439 -4.08 12.06 -25.90
CA GLY A 439 -4.79 13.00 -26.76
C GLY A 439 -3.90 13.96 -27.56
N SER A 440 -2.58 13.90 -27.39
CA SER A 440 -1.67 14.69 -28.25
C SER A 440 -1.62 14.08 -29.66
N TRP A 441 -1.45 14.92 -30.68
CA TRP A 441 -1.39 14.48 -32.08
C TRP A 441 -0.33 15.29 -32.84
N CYS A 442 -0.62 15.71 -34.06
CA CYS A 442 0.31 16.47 -34.90
C CYS A 442 0.60 17.87 -34.32
N PRO A 443 1.87 18.18 -33.97
CA PRO A 443 2.27 19.49 -33.46
C PRO A 443 2.02 20.60 -34.49
N LYS A 444 2.38 20.38 -35.75
CA LYS A 444 2.21 21.36 -36.83
C LYS A 444 0.74 21.74 -37.05
N CYS A 445 -0.18 20.76 -37.07
CA CYS A 445 -1.61 21.03 -37.17
C CYS A 445 -2.15 21.78 -35.94
N ARG A 446 -1.67 21.44 -34.74
CA ARG A 446 -2.04 22.13 -33.50
C ARG A 446 -1.57 23.59 -33.52
N ASP A 447 -0.34 23.82 -33.94
CA ASP A 447 0.27 25.16 -33.92
C ASP A 447 -0.39 26.06 -34.97
N LYS A 448 -0.76 25.52 -36.15
CA LYS A 448 -1.60 26.23 -37.14
C LYS A 448 -2.93 26.70 -36.55
N LYS A 449 -3.69 25.78 -35.91
CA LYS A 449 -4.95 26.11 -35.21
C LYS A 449 -4.76 27.10 -34.06
N THR A 450 -3.62 27.07 -33.38
CA THR A 450 -3.31 27.96 -32.26
C THR A 450 -2.92 29.36 -32.75
N GLY A 451 -2.18 29.45 -33.86
CA GLY A 451 -1.86 30.71 -34.54
C GLY A 451 -3.10 31.43 -35.05
N GLU A 452 -4.05 30.69 -35.65
CA GLU A 452 -5.36 31.21 -36.06
C GLU A 452 -6.16 31.76 -34.87
N LYS A 453 -6.16 31.06 -33.72
CA LYS A 453 -6.80 31.56 -32.48
C LYS A 453 -6.12 32.80 -31.90
N LYS A 454 -4.79 32.95 -32.03
CA LYS A 454 -4.05 34.13 -31.54
C LYS A 454 -4.38 35.41 -32.31
N ARG A 455 -4.79 35.29 -33.59
CA ARG A 455 -5.22 36.41 -34.46
C ARG A 455 -6.71 36.76 -34.32
N ARG A 456 -7.41 36.20 -33.34
CA ARG A 456 -8.85 36.41 -33.16
C ARG A 456 -9.22 37.85 -32.79
N TYR A 457 -8.33 38.57 -32.11
CA TYR A 457 -8.61 39.91 -31.59
C TYR A 457 -7.67 40.94 -32.21
N GLN A 458 -8.16 42.16 -32.32
CA GLN A 458 -7.46 43.31 -32.87
C GLN A 458 -7.36 44.45 -31.83
N LEU A 459 -6.66 45.53 -32.19
CA LEU A 459 -6.51 46.69 -31.31
C LEU A 459 -7.86 47.31 -30.95
N GLU A 460 -8.82 47.28 -31.87
CA GLU A 460 -10.17 47.80 -31.68
C GLU A 460 -10.91 47.06 -30.56
N ASP A 461 -10.63 45.77 -30.36
CA ASP A 461 -11.24 44.99 -29.28
C ASP A 461 -10.74 45.44 -27.90
N LEU A 462 -9.46 45.83 -27.78
CA LEU A 462 -8.92 46.39 -26.54
C LEU A 462 -9.66 47.69 -26.17
N VAL A 463 -9.93 48.55 -27.15
CA VAL A 463 -10.66 49.79 -26.95
C VAL A 463 -12.10 49.52 -26.50
N LYS A 464 -12.82 48.63 -27.20
CA LYS A 464 -14.19 48.24 -26.84
C LYS A 464 -14.31 47.66 -25.43
N PHE A 465 -13.38 46.79 -25.04
CA PHE A 465 -13.37 46.20 -23.69
C PHE A 465 -13.00 47.22 -22.61
N ALA A 466 -12.13 48.18 -22.91
CA ALA A 466 -11.86 49.26 -21.97
C ALA A 466 -13.11 50.11 -21.72
N GLN A 467 -13.82 50.47 -22.80
CA GLN A 467 -15.06 51.25 -22.73
C GLN A 467 -16.14 50.50 -21.93
N SER A 468 -16.31 49.19 -22.17
CA SER A 468 -17.31 48.38 -21.44
C SER A 468 -17.03 48.26 -19.94
N LYS A 469 -15.79 48.51 -19.51
CA LYS A 469 -15.37 48.56 -18.10
C LYS A 469 -15.30 49.97 -17.53
N GLY A 470 -15.79 50.98 -18.26
CA GLY A 470 -15.75 52.37 -17.83
C GLY A 470 -14.32 52.91 -17.79
N GLY A 471 -13.60 52.81 -18.90
CA GLY A 471 -12.27 53.38 -19.04
C GLY A 471 -11.74 53.33 -20.48
N GLU A 472 -10.44 53.55 -20.63
CA GLU A 472 -9.76 53.61 -21.92
C GLU A 472 -8.51 52.73 -21.95
N SER A 473 -8.23 52.16 -23.13
CA SER A 473 -6.97 51.47 -23.42
C SER A 473 -5.98 52.50 -23.95
N LEU A 474 -4.80 52.58 -23.33
CA LEU A 474 -3.72 53.49 -23.75
C LEU A 474 -2.74 52.81 -24.73
N SER A 475 -2.99 51.54 -25.08
CA SER A 475 -2.13 50.81 -26.00
C SER A 475 -2.34 51.26 -27.44
N LYS A 476 -1.25 51.39 -28.20
CA LYS A 476 -1.25 51.67 -29.65
C LYS A 476 -1.15 50.41 -30.51
N ARG A 477 -0.91 49.23 -29.92
CA ARG A 477 -0.77 47.98 -30.67
C ARG A 477 -1.18 46.77 -29.84
N TYR A 478 -1.99 45.90 -30.44
CA TYR A 478 -2.30 44.58 -29.90
C TYR A 478 -1.25 43.55 -30.32
N THR A 479 -0.85 42.67 -29.40
CA THR A 479 0.06 41.55 -29.68
C THR A 479 -0.61 40.21 -29.42
N ILE A 480 -0.79 39.87 -28.14
CA ILE A 480 -1.45 38.64 -27.67
C ILE A 480 -2.28 38.91 -26.42
N THR A 481 -3.22 38.03 -26.09
CA THR A 481 -4.10 38.14 -24.92
C THR A 481 -3.35 38.17 -23.58
N HIS A 482 -2.19 37.51 -23.48
CA HIS A 482 -1.38 37.42 -22.26
C HIS A 482 -0.34 38.55 -22.11
N ALA A 483 -0.21 39.44 -23.09
CA ALA A 483 0.63 40.62 -22.96
C ALA A 483 0.00 41.62 -22.00
N LYS A 484 0.81 42.39 -21.27
CA LYS A 484 0.33 43.47 -20.42
C LYS A 484 0.09 44.72 -21.26
N TYR A 485 -1.07 45.34 -21.05
CA TYR A 485 -1.47 46.56 -21.72
C TYR A 485 -1.71 47.66 -20.68
N PRO A 486 -1.45 48.94 -21.02
CA PRO A 486 -1.79 50.07 -20.16
C PRO A 486 -3.27 50.43 -20.32
N TRP A 487 -3.96 50.57 -19.20
CA TRP A 487 -5.39 50.92 -19.09
C TRP A 487 -5.56 52.12 -18.17
N LYS A 488 -6.65 52.86 -18.35
CA LYS A 488 -7.05 53.95 -17.45
C LYS A 488 -8.54 53.85 -17.13
N CYS A 489 -8.91 53.95 -15.86
CA CYS A 489 -10.32 53.92 -15.46
C CYS A 489 -10.95 55.33 -15.41
N THR A 490 -12.28 55.40 -15.29
CA THR A 490 -13.03 56.67 -15.12
C THR A 490 -12.61 57.51 -13.93
N LYS A 491 -12.08 56.89 -12.85
CA LYS A 491 -11.51 57.63 -11.70
C LYS A 491 -10.08 58.15 -11.97
N GLY A 492 -9.56 57.99 -13.18
CA GLY A 492 -8.24 58.49 -13.60
C GLY A 492 -7.06 57.59 -13.28
N HIS A 493 -7.25 56.41 -12.67
CA HIS A 493 -6.13 55.53 -12.34
C HIS A 493 -5.57 54.82 -13.58
N CYS A 494 -4.27 54.96 -13.81
CA CYS A 494 -3.52 54.21 -14.82
C CYS A 494 -2.96 52.90 -14.23
N PHE A 495 -3.15 51.77 -14.93
CA PHE A 495 -2.66 50.46 -14.49
C PHE A 495 -2.33 49.53 -15.66
N GLU A 496 -1.44 48.58 -15.43
CA GLU A 496 -1.13 47.52 -16.40
C GLU A 496 -1.88 46.24 -16.08
N MET A 497 -2.50 45.64 -17.11
CA MET A 497 -3.18 44.35 -16.97
C MET A 497 -3.17 43.59 -18.29
N THR A 498 -3.24 42.26 -18.24
CA THR A 498 -3.36 41.45 -19.44
C THR A 498 -4.76 41.51 -20.02
N PHE A 499 -4.89 41.46 -21.34
CA PHE A 499 -6.20 41.48 -21.99
C PHE A 499 -7.06 40.27 -21.60
N ASP A 500 -6.44 39.10 -21.39
CA ASP A 500 -7.09 37.89 -20.86
C ASP A 500 -7.79 38.12 -19.50
N LYS A 501 -7.14 38.84 -18.57
CA LYS A 501 -7.72 39.18 -17.26
C LYS A 501 -8.91 40.14 -17.42
N VAL A 502 -8.80 41.11 -18.32
CA VAL A 502 -9.89 42.06 -18.62
C VAL A 502 -11.11 41.32 -19.19
N MET A 503 -10.89 40.37 -20.11
CA MET A 503 -11.96 39.51 -20.65
C MET A 503 -12.61 38.64 -19.56
N GLN A 504 -11.85 38.17 -18.57
CA GLN A 504 -12.37 37.42 -17.41
C GLN A 504 -13.09 38.32 -16.38
N GLY A 505 -13.14 39.63 -16.63
CA GLY A 505 -13.91 40.58 -15.83
C GLY A 505 -13.12 41.42 -14.83
N TYR A 506 -11.80 41.18 -14.69
CA TYR A 506 -10.93 41.98 -13.83
C TYR A 506 -10.72 43.39 -14.40
N TRP A 507 -10.62 44.40 -13.54
CA TRP A 507 -10.41 45.79 -13.94
C TRP A 507 -9.53 46.54 -12.93
N CYS A 508 -9.72 47.85 -12.80
CA CYS A 508 -8.90 48.76 -12.02
C CYS A 508 -8.64 48.26 -10.58
N PRO A 509 -7.39 47.88 -10.24
CA PRO A 509 -7.06 47.36 -8.92
C PRO A 509 -7.18 48.44 -7.83
N TYR A 510 -7.01 49.72 -8.18
CA TYR A 510 -7.19 50.83 -7.26
C TYR A 510 -8.66 51.00 -6.86
N CYS A 511 -9.58 50.97 -7.83
CA CYS A 511 -11.02 51.03 -7.55
C CYS A 511 -11.52 49.81 -6.77
N ALA A 512 -10.95 48.63 -7.05
CA ALA A 512 -11.31 47.38 -6.38
C ALA A 512 -10.62 47.19 -5.00
N GLY A 513 -9.80 48.15 -4.54
CA GLY A 513 -9.07 48.04 -3.27
C GLY A 513 -7.92 47.02 -3.26
N ASN A 514 -7.59 46.44 -4.42
CA ASN A 514 -6.56 45.41 -4.61
C ASN A 514 -5.19 45.98 -5.04
N ALA A 515 -5.07 47.30 -5.14
CA ALA A 515 -3.79 47.95 -5.43
C ALA A 515 -2.79 47.71 -4.29
N LYS A 516 -1.52 47.46 -4.66
CA LYS A 516 -0.44 47.35 -3.68
C LYS A 516 -0.29 48.69 -2.95
N LYS A 517 -0.30 48.64 -1.63
CA LYS A 517 -0.06 49.81 -0.77
C LYS A 517 1.39 50.28 -0.89
N THR A 518 1.60 51.57 -0.63
CA THR A 518 2.86 52.28 -0.69
C THR A 518 3.23 52.86 0.67
N LEU A 519 4.46 53.35 0.85
CA LEU A 519 4.84 54.01 2.10
C LEU A 519 4.00 55.28 2.35
N SER A 520 3.66 56.01 1.29
CA SER A 520 2.80 57.20 1.39
C SER A 520 1.42 56.84 1.94
N ASP A 521 0.85 55.70 1.56
CA ASP A 521 -0.43 55.22 2.12
C ASP A 521 -0.36 55.01 3.65
N LEU A 522 0.77 54.50 4.15
CA LEU A 522 0.98 54.30 5.59
C LEU A 522 1.17 55.65 6.32
N GLN A 523 1.94 56.57 5.74
CA GLN A 523 2.18 57.90 6.29
C GLN A 523 0.89 58.71 6.40
N ASN A 524 0.08 58.72 5.33
CA ASN A 524 -1.23 59.39 5.32
C ASN A 524 -2.18 58.78 6.36
N ALA A 525 -2.20 57.45 6.50
CA ALA A 525 -3.01 56.76 7.51
C ALA A 525 -2.59 57.08 8.95
N ALA A 526 -1.31 57.35 9.19
CA ALA A 526 -0.80 57.80 10.48
C ALA A 526 -1.17 59.26 10.74
N GLN A 527 -0.97 60.13 9.75
CA GLN A 527 -1.26 61.56 9.86
C GLN A 527 -2.74 61.83 10.11
N ALA A 528 -3.63 61.10 9.43
CA ALA A 528 -5.08 61.16 9.66
C ALA A 528 -5.50 60.83 11.10
N ARG A 529 -4.66 60.13 11.87
CA ARG A 529 -4.87 59.79 13.29
C ARG A 529 -4.01 60.62 14.24
N GLY A 530 -3.45 61.72 13.75
CA GLY A 530 -2.59 62.63 14.51
C GLY A 530 -1.24 62.02 14.89
N GLY A 531 -0.73 61.08 14.10
CA GLY A 531 0.56 60.42 14.35
C GLY A 531 1.46 60.37 13.12
N ARG A 532 2.59 59.67 13.23
CA ARG A 532 3.54 59.47 12.13
C ARG A 532 3.99 58.01 12.01
N CYS A 533 4.24 57.58 10.77
CA CYS A 533 4.95 56.34 10.48
C CYS A 533 6.45 56.66 10.40
N LEU A 534 7.24 56.05 11.27
CA LEU A 534 8.69 56.30 11.40
C LEU A 534 9.53 55.41 10.49
N SER A 535 8.93 54.37 9.91
CA SER A 535 9.66 53.44 9.04
C SER A 535 10.00 54.06 7.68
N PRO A 536 11.23 53.89 7.17
CA PRO A 536 11.71 54.60 5.98
C PRO A 536 11.25 53.98 4.65
N ALA A 537 10.73 52.75 4.65
CA ALA A 537 10.35 52.03 3.43
C ALA A 537 9.19 51.06 3.66
N TYR A 538 8.30 50.95 2.68
CA TYR A 538 7.24 49.93 2.65
C TYR A 538 7.76 48.63 2.04
N ARG A 539 7.59 47.50 2.73
CA ARG A 539 7.96 46.16 2.25
C ARG A 539 6.74 45.35 1.84
N ASN A 540 5.83 45.11 2.77
CA ASN A 540 4.53 44.49 2.54
C ASN A 540 3.55 44.78 3.69
N ILE A 541 2.28 44.42 3.54
CA ILE A 541 1.23 44.77 4.50
C ILE A 541 1.36 44.05 5.87
N LYS A 542 2.06 42.90 5.90
CA LYS A 542 2.27 42.07 7.10
C LYS A 542 3.55 42.42 7.86
N THR A 543 4.44 43.23 7.29
CA THR A 543 5.63 43.73 7.99
C THR A 543 5.21 44.63 9.15
N LYS A 544 5.89 44.53 10.30
CA LYS A 544 5.70 45.45 11.42
C LYS A 544 6.48 46.74 11.14
N TYR A 545 5.78 47.86 11.21
CA TYR A 545 6.31 49.21 11.06
C TYR A 545 6.29 49.91 12.42
N GLU A 546 7.13 50.94 12.57
CA GLU A 546 7.19 51.79 13.75
C GLU A 546 6.26 52.99 13.58
N TRP A 547 5.40 53.20 14.55
CA TRP A 547 4.37 54.23 14.57
C TRP A 547 4.53 55.09 15.81
N GLU A 548 4.17 56.36 15.71
CA GLU A 548 4.09 57.30 16.81
C GLU A 548 2.73 58.01 16.81
N CYS A 549 2.11 58.21 17.98
CA CYS A 549 0.84 58.92 18.11
C CYS A 549 1.04 60.37 18.58
N LYS A 550 -0.04 61.16 18.63
CA LYS A 550 -0.01 62.55 19.10
C LYS A 550 0.56 62.75 20.51
N TYR A 551 0.48 61.73 21.36
CA TYR A 551 1.04 61.75 22.73
C TYR A 551 2.47 61.19 22.80
N ARG A 552 3.15 61.05 21.65
CA ARG A 552 4.54 60.55 21.50
C ARG A 552 4.80 59.12 21.95
N HIS A 553 3.76 58.32 22.17
CA HIS A 553 3.94 56.87 22.35
C HIS A 553 4.38 56.24 21.03
N THR A 554 5.45 55.44 21.09
CA THR A 554 5.94 54.66 19.95
C THR A 554 5.58 53.18 20.11
N TRP A 555 5.17 52.53 19.01
CA TRP A 555 4.88 51.09 19.01
C TRP A 555 5.13 50.45 17.65
N LYS A 556 5.29 49.12 17.64
CA LYS A 556 5.44 48.32 16.42
C LYS A 556 4.14 47.60 16.09
N ALA A 557 3.58 47.87 14.91
CA ALA A 557 2.36 47.22 14.43
C ALA A 557 2.42 46.98 12.92
N THR A 558 1.67 45.99 12.42
CA THR A 558 1.60 45.74 10.98
C THR A 558 0.79 46.82 10.27
N ALA A 559 1.15 47.14 9.03
CA ALA A 559 0.37 48.08 8.22
C ALA A 559 -1.08 47.61 8.03
N GLU A 560 -1.30 46.29 7.94
CA GLU A 560 -2.64 45.71 7.86
C GLU A 560 -3.50 46.07 9.08
N SER A 561 -2.95 45.92 10.28
CA SER A 561 -3.68 46.20 11.53
C SER A 561 -4.03 47.69 11.64
N VAL A 562 -3.08 48.56 11.30
CA VAL A 562 -3.26 50.02 11.37
C VAL A 562 -4.24 50.52 10.32
N LEU A 563 -4.16 50.03 9.09
CA LEU A 563 -5.09 50.39 8.02
C LEU A 563 -6.51 49.86 8.30
N ARG A 564 -6.66 48.74 9.02
CA ARG A 564 -7.96 48.18 9.44
C ARG A 564 -8.57 48.88 10.67
N GLY A 565 -7.82 49.75 11.35
CA GLY A 565 -8.36 50.63 12.41
C GLY A 565 -7.70 50.49 13.79
N THR A 566 -6.83 49.51 14.01
CA THR A 566 -6.11 49.39 15.29
C THR A 566 -5.05 50.49 15.41
N TRP A 567 -5.02 51.23 16.51
CA TRP A 567 -4.08 52.34 16.70
C TRP A 567 -3.22 52.16 17.96
N CYS A 568 -2.79 53.27 18.58
CA CYS A 568 -1.87 53.29 19.71
C CYS A 568 -2.42 52.49 20.91
N PRO A 569 -1.75 51.41 21.34
CA PRO A 569 -2.21 50.56 22.43
C PRO A 569 -2.22 51.29 23.78
N TYR A 570 -1.24 52.18 24.01
CA TYR A 570 -1.13 52.97 25.22
C TYR A 570 -2.28 53.99 25.37
N CYS A 571 -2.67 54.62 24.26
CA CYS A 571 -3.84 55.52 24.28
C CYS A 571 -5.15 54.74 24.45
N ALA A 572 -5.23 53.52 23.93
CA ALA A 572 -6.41 52.67 24.05
C ALA A 572 -6.59 52.13 25.48
N SER A 573 -5.50 51.90 26.24
CA SER A 573 -5.57 51.50 27.65
C SER A 573 -6.01 52.64 28.57
N SER A 574 -5.55 53.87 28.33
CA SER A 574 -5.92 55.04 29.13
C SER A 574 -7.37 55.53 28.91
N ALA A 575 -8.02 55.10 27.84
CA ALA A 575 -9.42 55.43 27.53
C ALA A 575 -10.44 54.44 28.13
N ARG A 576 -9.97 53.36 28.79
CA ARG A 576 -10.81 52.33 29.44
C ARG A 576 -10.71 52.35 30.98
N SER A 577 -10.01 53.35 31.53
CA SER A 577 -9.81 53.57 32.97
C SER A 577 -10.90 54.46 33.53
#